data_AF-A0A6J4IQH7-F1
#
_entry.id   AF-A0A6J4IQH7-F1
#
_cell.length_a   1.000
_cell.length_b   1.000
_cell.length_c   1.000
_cell.angle_alpha   90.00
_cell.angle_beta   90.00
_cell.angle_gamma   90.00
#
_symmetry.space_group_name_H-M   'P 1'
#
loop_
_entity.id
_entity.type
_entity.pdbx_description
1 polymer ?
#
loop_
_entity_poly.entity_id
_entity_poly.type
_entity_poly.pdbx_seq_one_letter_code
_entity_poly.pdbx_strand_id
1 'polypeptide(L)'
;MPPEPEVPPTPAGPESESIVGLRHLVNQIADPSLPAAGRIAATNAARSYLEAVTRNLVEEARKEGTTWLQIADLFVTSERNVKARFGDLHDYGDTDD
;
A
#
# COMPACT_ATOMS: atom_id res chain seq x y z
N MET A 1 27.16 35.06 -18.52
CA MET A 1 26.21 34.00 -18.13
C MET A 1 25.11 34.65 -17.33
N PRO A 2 23.83 34.55 -17.73
CA PRO A 2 22.74 34.91 -16.83
C PRO A 2 22.62 33.84 -15.73
N PRO A 3 22.16 34.20 -14.53
CA PRO A 3 21.94 33.22 -13.46
C PRO A 3 20.78 32.28 -13.83
N GLU A 4 20.95 30.98 -13.55
CA GLU A 4 19.87 30.00 -13.66
C GLU A 4 18.70 30.40 -12.74
N PRO A 5 17.44 30.27 -13.19
CA PRO A 5 16.29 30.54 -12.33
C PRO A 5 16.26 29.52 -11.19
N GLU A 6 16.37 30.01 -9.94
CA GLU A 6 16.10 29.21 -8.75
C GLU A 6 14.65 28.73 -8.80
N VAL A 7 14.45 27.43 -9.01
CA VAL A 7 13.14 26.81 -8.89
C VAL A 7 12.74 26.91 -7.41
N PRO A 8 11.65 27.63 -7.07
CA PRO A 8 11.22 27.71 -5.68
C PRO A 8 10.85 26.31 -5.18
N PRO A 9 11.14 25.98 -3.90
CA PRO A 9 10.78 24.69 -3.34
C PRO A 9 9.26 24.51 -3.45
N THR A 10 8.83 23.48 -4.17
CA THR A 10 7.42 23.10 -4.24
C THR A 10 6.91 22.93 -2.81
N PRO A 11 5.86 23.65 -2.38
CA PRO A 11 5.29 23.44 -1.06
C PRO A 11 4.86 21.99 -0.98
N ALA A 12 5.42 21.25 -0.02
CA ALA A 12 4.94 19.91 0.31
C ALA A 12 3.45 20.04 0.59
N GLY A 13 2.62 19.50 -0.30
CA GLY A 13 1.17 19.51 -0.14
C GLY A 13 0.79 18.87 1.21
N PRO A 14 -0.42 19.15 1.72
CA PRO A 14 -0.89 18.52 2.95
C PRO A 14 -0.70 17.00 2.84
N GLU A 15 0.02 16.41 3.82
CA GLU A 15 0.21 14.97 3.87
C GLU A 15 -1.16 14.28 3.81
N SER A 16 -1.30 13.29 2.93
CA SER A 16 -2.54 12.53 2.79
C SER A 16 -2.97 12.01 4.18
N GLU A 17 -4.23 12.18 4.56
CA GLU A 17 -4.78 11.74 5.86
C GLU A 17 -4.45 10.26 6.16
N SER A 18 -4.38 9.49 5.09
CA SER A 18 -3.90 8.11 5.01
C SER A 18 -2.49 7.89 5.60
N ILE A 19 -1.52 8.74 5.23
CA ILE A 19 -0.14 8.69 5.72
C ILE A 19 -0.08 9.11 7.19
N VAL A 20 -0.87 10.12 7.56
CA VAL A 20 -1.00 10.57 8.96
C VAL A 20 -1.55 9.45 9.85
N GLY A 21 -2.57 8.74 9.39
CA GLY A 21 -3.16 7.59 10.07
C GLY A 21 -2.16 6.44 10.28
N LEU A 22 -1.40 6.06 9.25
CA LEU A 22 -0.36 5.03 9.39
C LEU A 22 0.74 5.45 10.36
N ARG A 23 1.21 6.70 10.28
CA ARG A 23 2.22 7.24 11.21
C ARG A 23 1.73 7.17 12.67
N HIS A 24 0.46 7.48 12.91
CA HIS A 24 -0.13 7.37 14.24
C HIS A 24 -0.12 5.93 14.76
N LEU A 25 -0.46 4.95 13.92
CA LEU A 25 -0.42 3.53 14.28
C LEU A 25 1.02 3.08 14.60
N VAL A 26 2.01 3.50 13.82
CA VAL A 26 3.43 3.21 14.08
C VAL A 26 3.88 3.79 15.43
N ASN A 27 3.45 5.02 15.75
CA ASN A 27 3.76 5.64 17.04
C ASN A 27 3.18 4.81 18.20
N GLN A 28 1.93 4.33 18.08
CA GLN A 28 1.34 3.45 19.10
C GLN A 28 2.09 2.11 19.23
N ILE A 29 2.53 1.52 18.12
CA ILE A 29 3.30 0.25 18.15
C ILE A 29 4.63 0.43 18.91
N ALA A 30 5.28 1.58 18.76
CA ALA A 30 6.56 1.88 19.37
C ALA A 30 6.47 2.34 20.84
N ASP A 31 5.31 2.81 21.29
CA ASP A 31 5.13 3.39 22.63
C ASP A 31 5.15 2.31 23.74
N PRO A 32 6.19 2.27 24.60
CA PRO A 32 6.27 1.28 25.68
C PRO A 32 5.34 1.57 26.86
N SER A 33 4.73 2.76 26.92
CA SER A 33 3.74 3.11 27.95
C SER A 33 2.37 2.48 27.68
N LEU A 34 2.12 2.06 26.44
CA LEU A 34 0.90 1.34 26.06
C LEU A 34 0.99 -0.16 26.43
N PRO A 35 -0.12 -0.76 26.91
CA PRO A 35 -0.18 -2.20 27.12
C PRO A 35 0.11 -2.98 25.83
N ALA A 36 0.77 -4.14 25.95
CA ALA A 36 1.10 -4.99 24.79
C ALA A 36 -0.12 -5.33 23.91
N ALA A 37 -1.29 -5.55 24.53
CA ALA A 37 -2.54 -5.77 23.81
C ALA A 37 -2.94 -4.58 22.91
N GLY A 38 -2.77 -3.35 23.39
CA GLY A 38 -3.03 -2.14 22.60
C GLY A 38 -2.06 -2.00 21.42
N ARG A 39 -0.78 -2.32 21.65
CA ARG A 39 0.25 -2.31 20.60
C ARG A 39 0.00 -3.40 19.54
N ILE A 40 -0.52 -4.57 19.94
CA ILE A 40 -0.98 -5.62 19.02
C ILE A 40 -2.16 -5.12 18.18
N ALA A 41 -3.15 -4.45 18.80
CA ALA A 41 -4.28 -3.89 18.07
C ALA A 41 -3.83 -2.86 17.03
N ALA A 42 -2.92 -1.95 17.39
CA ALA A 42 -2.31 -0.99 16.48
C ALA A 42 -1.55 -1.67 15.32
N THR A 43 -0.81 -2.75 15.62
CA THR A 43 -0.11 -3.56 14.60
C THR A 43 -1.08 -4.18 13.60
N ASN A 44 -2.19 -4.75 14.08
CA ASN A 44 -3.21 -5.35 13.21
C ASN A 44 -3.90 -4.29 12.36
N ALA A 45 -4.23 -3.12 12.92
CA ALA A 45 -4.79 -2.01 12.15
C ALA A 45 -3.82 -1.53 11.05
N ALA A 46 -2.53 -1.38 11.38
CA ALA A 46 -1.51 -0.99 10.41
C ALA A 46 -1.37 -2.04 9.28
N ARG A 47 -1.41 -3.33 9.65
CA ARG A 47 -1.38 -4.43 8.67
C ARG A 47 -2.57 -4.37 7.71
N SER A 48 -3.79 -4.22 8.22
CA SER A 48 -4.99 -4.12 7.38
C SER A 48 -4.93 -2.92 6.44
N TYR A 49 -4.42 -1.79 6.93
CA TYR A 49 -4.24 -0.59 6.13
C TYR A 49 -3.22 -0.82 4.99
N LEU A 50 -2.06 -1.38 5.31
CA LEU A 50 -1.03 -1.71 4.31
C LEU A 50 -1.53 -2.76 3.30
N GLU A 51 -2.37 -3.72 3.73
CA GLU A 51 -2.98 -4.69 2.83
C GLU A 51 -3.87 -4.02 1.77
N ALA A 52 -4.68 -3.04 2.17
CA ALA A 52 -5.53 -2.30 1.25
C ALA A 52 -4.71 -1.50 0.23
N VAL A 53 -3.68 -0.78 0.68
CA VAL A 53 -2.75 -0.06 -0.20
C VAL A 53 -2.07 -1.02 -1.17
N THR A 54 -1.57 -2.14 -0.65
CA THR A 54 -0.87 -3.16 -1.45
C THR A 54 -1.78 -3.75 -2.53
N ARG A 55 -3.06 -3.98 -2.22
CA ARG A 55 -4.05 -4.46 -3.20
C ARG A 55 -4.23 -3.48 -4.36
N ASN A 56 -4.37 -2.19 -4.07
CA ASN A 56 -4.51 -1.17 -5.11
C ASN A 56 -3.25 -1.11 -6.00
N LEU A 57 -2.07 -1.15 -5.38
CA LEU A 57 -0.79 -1.15 -6.12
C LEU A 57 -0.63 -2.40 -6.98
N VAL A 58 -1.06 -3.57 -6.49
CA VAL A 58 -1.09 -4.80 -7.29
C VAL A 58 -2.02 -4.63 -8.49
N GLU A 59 -3.21 -4.04 -8.31
CA GLU A 59 -4.13 -3.76 -9.41
C GLU A 59 -3.55 -2.78 -10.44
N GLU A 60 -2.93 -1.68 -9.99
CA GLU A 60 -2.23 -0.73 -10.85
C GLU A 60 -1.11 -1.41 -11.63
N ALA A 61 -0.25 -2.17 -10.96
CA ALA A 61 0.82 -2.94 -11.61
C ALA A 61 0.28 -3.94 -12.64
N ARG A 62 -0.88 -4.57 -12.36
CA ARG A 62 -1.56 -5.46 -13.32
C ARG A 62 -2.06 -4.70 -14.55
N LYS A 63 -2.61 -3.49 -14.39
CA LYS A 63 -3.04 -2.61 -15.49
C LYS A 63 -1.86 -2.12 -16.34
N GLU A 64 -0.70 -1.90 -15.71
CA GLU A 64 0.55 -1.54 -16.39
C GLU A 64 1.22 -2.73 -17.12
N GLY A 65 0.68 -3.94 -16.97
CA GLY A 65 1.16 -5.15 -17.67
C GLY A 65 2.10 -6.04 -16.87
N THR A 66 2.30 -5.76 -15.58
CA THR A 66 3.11 -6.62 -14.70
C THR A 66 2.47 -8.01 -14.58
N THR A 67 3.23 -9.06 -14.82
CA THR A 67 2.75 -10.44 -14.76
C THR A 67 2.58 -10.91 -13.32
N TRP A 68 1.68 -11.88 -13.10
CA TRP A 68 1.52 -12.49 -11.78
C TRP A 68 2.80 -13.14 -11.24
N LEU A 69 3.66 -13.66 -12.12
CA LEU A 69 4.97 -14.21 -11.75
C LEU A 69 5.89 -13.12 -11.19
N GLN A 70 5.99 -11.96 -11.87
CA GLN A 70 6.78 -10.82 -11.39
C GLN A 70 6.25 -10.29 -10.06
N ILE A 71 4.93 -10.22 -9.88
CA ILE A 71 4.34 -9.85 -8.59
C ILE A 71 4.70 -10.88 -7.53
N ALA A 72 4.63 -12.18 -7.84
CA ALA A 72 5.02 -13.24 -6.91
C ALA A 72 6.48 -13.14 -6.45
N ASP A 73 7.39 -12.73 -7.34
CA ASP A 73 8.78 -12.45 -6.99
C ASP A 73 8.90 -11.31 -5.96
N LEU A 74 8.10 -10.23 -6.10
CA LEU A 74 8.07 -9.11 -5.13
C LEU A 74 7.57 -9.56 -3.74
N PHE A 75 6.63 -10.50 -3.68
CA PHE A 75 6.11 -11.06 -2.44
C PHE A 75 6.91 -12.27 -1.92
N VAL A 76 7.96 -12.69 -2.63
CA VAL A 76 8.78 -13.87 -2.30
C VAL A 76 7.90 -15.10 -2.05
N THR A 77 6.94 -15.33 -2.95
CA THR A 77 5.97 -16.43 -2.83
C THR A 77 5.63 -17.01 -4.21
N SER A 78 4.74 -18.00 -4.26
CA SER A 78 4.31 -18.58 -5.54
C SER A 78 3.28 -17.72 -6.26
N GLU A 79 3.27 -17.78 -7.60
CA GLU A 79 2.24 -17.14 -8.43
C GLU A 79 0.83 -17.51 -7.98
N ARG A 80 0.60 -18.78 -7.64
CA ARG A 80 -0.67 -19.27 -7.11
C ARG A 80 -1.10 -18.54 -5.84
N ASN A 81 -0.16 -18.29 -4.91
CA ASN A 81 -0.46 -17.63 -3.64
C ASN A 81 -0.82 -16.15 -3.83
N VAL A 82 -0.09 -15.43 -4.71
CA VAL A 82 -0.41 -14.04 -5.03
C VAL A 82 -1.74 -13.94 -5.76
N LYS A 83 -1.99 -14.81 -6.75
CA LYS A 83 -3.29 -14.86 -7.43
C LYS A 83 -4.44 -15.16 -6.47
N ALA A 84 -4.28 -16.09 -5.55
CA ALA A 84 -5.32 -16.38 -4.54
C ALA A 84 -5.57 -15.17 -3.61
N ARG A 85 -4.54 -14.36 -3.33
CA ARG A 85 -4.64 -13.23 -2.41
C ARG A 85 -5.17 -11.95 -3.07
N PHE A 86 -4.78 -11.70 -4.33
CA PHE A 86 -5.02 -10.43 -5.03
C PHE A 86 -5.66 -10.58 -6.41
N GLY A 87 -5.72 -11.79 -6.96
CA GLY A 87 -6.27 -12.07 -8.28
C GLY A 87 -7.79 -12.24 -8.31
N ASP A 88 -8.45 -12.35 -7.15
CA ASP A 88 -9.90 -12.49 -7.00
C ASP A 88 -10.65 -11.16 -7.16
N LEU A 89 -10.31 -10.41 -8.20
CA LEU A 89 -10.95 -9.14 -8.58
C LEU A 89 -11.56 -9.22 -10.00
N HIS A 90 -11.80 -10.44 -10.50
CA HIS A 90 -12.30 -10.68 -11.84
C HIS A 90 -13.80 -11.01 -11.86
N ASP A 91 -14.51 -10.27 -12.71
CA ASP A 91 -15.56 -10.76 -13.60
C ASP A 91 -16.93 -11.12 -13.01
N TYR A 92 -17.66 -10.11 -12.52
CA TYR A 92 -19.09 -9.98 -12.86
C TYR A 92 -19.23 -9.05 -14.09
N GLY A 93 -18.49 -9.37 -15.13
CA GLY A 93 -18.78 -8.94 -16.49
C GLY A 93 -19.35 -10.13 -17.23
N ASP A 94 -20.50 -10.65 -16.79
CA ASP A 94 -21.38 -11.43 -17.66
C ASP A 94 -21.76 -10.50 -18.82
N THR A 95 -20.94 -10.51 -19.87
CA THR A 95 -21.44 -10.32 -21.23
C THR A 95 -22.26 -11.57 -21.56
N ASP A 96 -23.49 -11.60 -21.09
CA ASP A 96 -24.57 -12.33 -21.75
C ASP A 96 -24.98 -11.49 -22.97
N ASP A 97 -24.58 -11.94 -24.16
CA ASP A 97 -25.14 -11.57 -25.47
C ASP A 97 -26.05 -12.71 -25.94
#